data_AF-W2Y8C0-F1
#
_entry.id   AF-W2Y8C0-F1
#
_cell.length_a   1.000
_cell.length_b   1.000
_cell.length_c   1.000
_cell.angle_alpha   90.00
_cell.angle_beta   90.00
_cell.angle_gamma   90.00
#
_symmetry.space_group_name_H-M   'P 1'
#
loop_
_entity.id
_entity.type
_entity.pdbx_description
1 polymer ?
#
loop_
_entity_poly.entity_id
_entity_poly.type
_entity_poly.pdbx_seq_one_letter_code
_entity_poly.pdbx_strand_id
1 'polypeptide(L)'
;MRTLLLVVVALQVAITSATTALTDPALAPFYDTVGLACNKRADCGYVPALACIEGKCEYCRPTAHDCNGHPKDVGYVCQVIEVLNEATGEKEAQQGLTSTGDTVDAAYCVEKNLFGPFTYKDLLTTLVAFTCTALGAGGGVGGGGLLVPMYILGGLNPKHAIPLSKVTIFGSAVAMYVVNCRGKHPLNRNRPLIDFGLVGLMEPTTLIGTVFGVMLNHIFPNWLILVLLVTLLSFITYKTILKGNTIQDKEDNLKLALIKSTLKGGPNGGGRGRKWSIYRRFDVEVAARRWLNKTRRRRRVRLIREEDEADFLTLPPLNDRKPTSSDPLLQDQNKRQFGTFSSDDGKQAQRCSAIERREARVFPFEYLWPLALSWLLILVQSILRGGHGAPSAIGIKCNSSIYWLLTLLPLAVPISVSLWMGYRLRLLNRIKVQGNYPFVEGDIHWIKRRVLMFPAVCTTAGVAAGLLGIGGGMVKGPIMLEAGVLPAVQSATASFMILFTASSTTLQFAINGQFP
;
A
#
# COMPACT_ATOMS: atom_id res chain seq x y z
N MET A 1 44.64 22.15 15.15
CA MET A 1 43.98 21.57 16.33
C MET A 1 43.97 22.49 17.56
N ARG A 2 45.00 23.29 17.85
CA ARG A 2 44.96 24.26 18.96
C ARG A 2 44.08 25.50 18.73
N THR A 3 43.85 25.89 17.48
CA THR A 3 42.99 27.03 17.13
C THR A 3 41.49 26.69 17.12
N LEU A 4 41.11 25.42 16.91
CA LEU A 4 39.71 24.98 17.01
C LEU A 4 39.27 24.84 18.47
N LEU A 5 40.20 24.50 19.37
CA LEU A 5 39.93 24.37 20.81
C LEU A 5 39.70 25.74 21.48
N LEU A 6 40.36 26.79 20.99
CA LEU A 6 40.20 28.16 21.51
C LEU A 6 38.86 28.80 21.13
N VAL A 7 38.28 28.42 19.97
CA VAL A 7 36.94 28.89 19.59
C VAL A 7 35.84 28.18 20.40
N VAL A 8 36.07 26.92 20.81
CA VAL A 8 35.12 26.17 21.65
C VAL A 8 35.15 26.67 23.11
N VAL A 9 36.31 27.09 23.62
CA VAL A 9 36.44 27.61 25.00
C VAL A 9 35.99 29.08 25.13
N ALA A 10 36.06 29.87 24.05
CA ALA A 10 35.59 31.26 24.06
C ALA A 10 34.05 31.41 24.04
N LEU A 11 33.29 30.32 23.79
CA LEU A 11 31.83 30.34 23.86
C LEU A 11 31.27 29.99 25.26
N GLN A 12 32.13 29.79 26.26
CA GLN A 12 31.72 29.36 27.61
C GLN A 12 31.76 30.45 28.70
N VAL A 13 31.97 31.72 28.35
CA VAL A 13 31.90 32.82 29.34
C VAL A 13 31.01 33.95 28.82
N ALA A 14 29.71 33.70 28.86
CA ALA A 14 28.68 34.71 29.04
C ALA A 14 27.53 34.09 29.85
N ILE A 15 27.84 33.68 31.08
CA ILE A 15 26.83 33.36 32.09
C ILE A 15 26.25 34.69 32.54
N THR A 16 25.21 35.15 31.84
CA THR A 16 24.21 36.00 32.48
C THR A 16 23.23 35.06 33.15
N SER A 17 23.17 35.13 34.47
CA SER A 17 22.13 34.52 35.30
C SER A 17 20.75 34.95 34.80
N ALA A 18 20.11 34.11 33.98
CA ALA A 18 18.72 34.25 33.64
C ALA A 18 17.92 33.61 34.78
N THR A 19 17.41 34.45 35.68
CA THR A 19 16.32 34.10 36.58
C THR A 19 15.17 33.54 35.76
N THR A 20 14.63 32.39 36.18
CA THR A 20 13.39 31.79 35.67
C THR A 20 12.31 32.87 35.55
N ALA A 21 12.07 33.33 34.33
CA ALA A 21 10.95 34.20 34.05
C ALA A 21 9.69 33.33 34.07
N LEU A 22 8.85 33.51 35.10
CA LEU A 22 7.45 33.11 35.03
C LEU A 22 6.91 33.59 33.68
N THR A 23 6.33 32.70 32.89
CA THR A 23 5.55 33.12 31.72
C THR A 23 4.47 34.07 32.22
N ASP A 24 4.43 35.30 31.68
CA ASP A 24 3.36 36.25 31.96
C ASP A 24 2.01 35.54 31.75
N PRO A 25 1.02 35.71 32.64
CA PRO A 25 -0.27 35.01 32.56
C PRO A 25 -1.05 35.29 31.26
N ALA A 26 -0.71 36.37 30.55
CA ALA A 26 -1.24 36.72 29.23
C ALA A 26 -0.61 35.94 28.06
N LEU A 27 0.48 35.19 28.28
CA LEU A 27 1.14 34.33 27.29
C LEU A 27 0.90 32.84 27.52
N ALA A 28 0.21 32.46 28.60
CA ALA A 28 -0.16 31.06 28.83
C ALA A 28 -1.17 30.61 27.76
N PRO A 29 -0.97 29.45 27.11
CA PRO A 29 -1.89 28.97 26.09
C PRO A 29 -3.30 28.80 26.68
N PHE A 30 -4.32 29.31 25.99
CA PHE A 30 -5.75 29.20 26.37
C PHE A 30 -6.19 29.91 27.67
N TYR A 31 -5.41 30.89 28.17
CA TYR A 31 -5.74 31.62 29.41
C TYR A 31 -7.17 32.20 29.42
N ASP A 32 -7.69 32.67 28.27
CA ASP A 32 -9.04 33.25 28.13
C ASP A 32 -10.18 32.27 28.48
N THR A 33 -9.93 30.96 28.47
CA THR A 33 -10.94 29.92 28.70
C THR A 33 -10.88 29.27 30.08
N VAL A 34 -9.83 29.58 30.84
CA VAL A 34 -9.65 29.05 32.20
C VAL A 34 -10.62 29.75 33.16
N GLY A 35 -11.31 28.98 34.01
CA GLY A 35 -12.26 29.52 35.02
C GLY A 35 -13.69 29.75 34.52
N LEU A 36 -13.99 29.50 33.24
CA LEU A 36 -15.36 29.49 32.72
C LEU A 36 -16.18 28.38 33.37
N ALA A 37 -17.46 28.66 33.64
CA ALA A 37 -18.38 27.65 34.17
C ALA A 37 -18.67 26.56 33.12
N CYS A 38 -18.61 25.29 33.52
CA CYS A 38 -18.82 24.15 32.64
C CYS A 38 -19.62 23.05 33.33
N ASN A 39 -20.33 22.24 32.52
CA ASN A 39 -20.92 20.98 32.97
C ASN A 39 -20.27 19.79 32.24
N LYS A 40 -19.79 20.00 31.02
CA LYS A 40 -19.10 19.03 30.19
C LYS A 40 -17.82 19.64 29.64
N ARG A 41 -16.86 18.80 29.30
CA ARG A 41 -15.62 19.22 28.63
C ARG A 41 -15.85 19.97 27.31
N ALA A 42 -16.95 19.69 26.61
CA ALA A 42 -17.33 20.41 25.39
C ALA A 42 -17.61 21.90 25.64
N ASP A 43 -18.06 22.27 26.84
CA ASP A 43 -18.34 23.66 27.23
C ASP A 43 -17.05 24.48 27.34
N CYS A 44 -15.91 23.81 27.57
CA CYS A 44 -14.57 24.39 27.55
C CYS A 44 -13.97 24.50 26.13
N GLY A 45 -14.80 24.44 25.08
CA GLY A 45 -14.37 24.68 23.69
C GLY A 45 -13.55 23.57 23.03
N TYR A 46 -13.58 22.33 23.56
CA TYR A 46 -12.77 21.20 23.09
C TYR A 46 -11.25 21.47 23.10
N VAL A 47 -10.79 22.36 23.97
CA VAL A 47 -9.36 22.61 24.15
C VAL A 47 -8.71 21.35 24.73
N PRO A 48 -7.62 20.83 24.11
CA PRO A 48 -7.02 19.56 24.53
C PRO A 48 -6.36 19.62 25.91
N ALA A 49 -5.98 20.80 26.40
CA ALA A 49 -5.38 20.98 27.72
C ALA A 49 -6.40 21.10 28.86
N LEU A 50 -7.67 21.40 28.55
CA LEU A 50 -8.68 21.74 29.54
C LEU A 50 -9.71 20.63 29.75
N ALA A 51 -10.09 20.46 31.01
CA ALA A 51 -11.15 19.59 31.49
C ALA A 51 -12.13 20.38 32.36
N CYS A 52 -13.33 19.85 32.54
CA CYS A 52 -14.32 20.44 33.44
C CYS A 52 -14.14 19.86 34.84
N ILE A 53 -13.52 20.63 35.74
CA ILE A 53 -13.20 20.24 37.10
C ILE A 53 -14.05 21.08 38.05
N GLU A 54 -14.87 20.43 38.87
CA GLU A 54 -15.73 21.11 39.86
C GLU A 54 -16.60 22.25 39.27
N GLY A 55 -17.03 22.09 38.02
CA GLY A 55 -17.87 23.07 37.33
C GLY A 55 -17.12 24.25 36.72
N LYS A 56 -15.78 24.21 36.67
CA LYS A 56 -14.93 25.21 36.01
C LYS A 56 -13.97 24.57 35.00
N CYS A 57 -13.64 25.29 33.93
CA CYS A 57 -12.64 24.87 32.97
C CYS A 57 -11.23 25.05 33.56
N GLU A 58 -10.53 23.95 33.82
CA GLU A 58 -9.17 23.94 34.39
C GLU A 58 -8.28 22.95 33.63
N TYR A 59 -6.96 23.03 33.83
CA TYR A 59 -6.00 22.08 33.25
C TYR A 59 -6.25 20.66 33.82
N CYS A 60 -6.36 19.65 32.94
CA CYS A 60 -6.59 18.25 33.36
C CYS A 60 -5.38 17.75 34.17
N ARG A 61 -5.60 16.96 35.23
CA ARG A 61 -4.50 16.50 36.11
C ARG A 61 -4.16 15.02 35.84
N PRO A 62 -2.88 14.59 35.92
CA PRO A 62 -2.48 13.22 35.60
C PRO A 62 -3.12 12.15 36.50
N THR A 63 -3.42 12.51 37.74
CA THR A 63 -3.93 11.61 38.78
C THR A 63 -5.45 11.48 38.80
N ALA A 64 -6.17 12.27 37.99
CA ALA A 64 -7.62 12.30 38.00
C ALA A 64 -8.18 12.09 36.57
N HIS A 65 -9.25 11.31 36.45
CA HIS A 65 -9.87 10.96 35.16
C HIS A 65 -10.69 12.14 34.58
N ASP A 66 -10.17 13.36 34.65
CA ASP A 66 -10.92 14.61 34.40
C ASP A 66 -11.22 14.83 32.92
N CYS A 67 -10.44 14.17 32.08
CA CYS A 67 -10.50 14.31 30.63
C CYS A 67 -11.74 13.64 30.00
N ASN A 68 -12.51 12.86 30.78
CA ASN A 68 -13.65 12.07 30.33
C ASN A 68 -15.00 12.62 30.86
N GLY A 69 -16.05 12.61 30.02
CA GLY A 69 -17.37 13.13 30.40
C GLY A 69 -18.18 12.24 31.36
N HIS A 70 -17.70 11.02 31.63
CA HIS A 70 -18.31 10.08 32.58
C HIS A 70 -17.22 9.38 33.40
N PRO A 71 -17.46 9.13 34.71
CA PRO A 71 -16.47 8.56 35.63
C PRO A 71 -16.03 7.11 35.32
N LYS A 72 -16.68 6.42 34.39
CA LYS A 72 -16.32 5.06 33.92
C LYS A 72 -15.66 5.04 32.55
N ASP A 73 -15.59 6.17 31.86
CA ASP A 73 -14.94 6.24 30.55
C ASP A 73 -13.46 6.58 30.78
N VAL A 74 -12.56 5.75 30.26
CA VAL A 74 -11.10 5.91 30.39
C VAL A 74 -10.44 6.10 29.02
N GLY A 75 -11.19 6.63 28.05
CA GLY A 75 -10.72 6.81 26.68
C GLY A 75 -9.60 7.85 26.56
N TYR A 76 -9.65 8.89 27.38
CA TYR A 76 -8.65 9.96 27.44
C TYR A 76 -7.97 10.02 28.80
N VAL A 77 -6.68 10.33 28.79
CA VAL A 77 -5.84 10.40 30.00
C VAL A 77 -5.03 11.71 30.02
N CYS A 78 -4.93 12.25 31.23
CA CYS A 78 -3.86 13.06 31.81
C CYS A 78 -2.42 12.83 31.32
N GLN A 79 -1.90 13.46 30.25
CA GLN A 79 -0.44 13.39 29.98
C GLN A 79 0.23 14.76 29.96
N VAL A 80 1.23 14.93 30.84
CA VAL A 80 2.11 16.11 30.85
C VAL A 80 3.02 16.04 29.63
N ILE A 81 3.07 17.14 28.87
CA ILE A 81 3.99 17.25 27.73
C ILE A 81 5.25 17.98 28.19
N GLU A 82 6.37 17.27 28.14
CA GLU A 82 7.68 17.86 28.36
C GLU A 82 8.22 18.37 27.02
N VAL A 83 8.56 19.65 26.97
CA VAL A 83 9.14 20.30 25.79
C VAL A 83 10.66 20.37 25.99
N LEU A 84 11.42 20.04 24.95
CA LEU A 84 12.87 20.19 24.98
C LEU A 84 13.21 21.69 24.94
N ASN A 85 13.80 22.20 26.02
CA ASN A 85 14.23 23.58 26.07
C ASN A 85 15.53 23.72 25.26
N GLU A 86 15.46 24.45 24.13
CA GLU A 86 16.60 24.64 23.21
C GLU A 86 17.81 25.33 23.88
N ALA A 87 17.60 26.01 25.01
CA ALA A 87 18.66 26.70 25.75
C ALA A 87 19.39 25.82 26.77
N THR A 88 18.70 24.87 27.42
CA THR A 88 19.28 24.01 28.48
C THR A 88 19.54 22.58 28.00
N GLY A 89 18.90 22.15 26.92
CA GLY A 89 18.94 20.75 26.45
C GLY A 89 18.17 19.79 27.36
N GLU A 90 17.50 20.30 28.40
CA GLU A 90 16.67 19.53 29.32
C GLU A 90 15.21 19.56 28.87
N LYS A 91 14.45 18.54 29.26
CA LYS A 91 13.01 18.45 28.99
C LYS A 91 12.27 19.09 30.17
N GLU A 92 11.53 20.15 29.90
CA GLU A 92 10.78 20.89 30.92
C GLU A 92 9.27 20.85 30.57
N ALA A 93 8.42 20.67 31.58
CA ALA A 93 6.98 20.76 31.41
C ALA A 93 6.58 22.24 31.21
N GLN A 94 5.69 22.50 30.25
CA GLN A 94 5.12 23.84 30.12
C GLN A 94 4.23 24.13 31.33
N GLN A 95 4.29 25.35 31.87
CA GLN A 95 3.46 25.75 33.00
C GLN A 95 2.21 26.51 32.51
N GLY A 96 1.05 26.14 33.06
CA GLY A 96 -0.21 26.86 32.92
C GLY A 96 -0.64 27.46 34.26
N LEU A 97 -1.55 28.44 34.24
CA LEU A 97 -2.18 28.99 35.45
C LEU A 97 -3.59 28.42 35.65
N THR A 98 -3.93 28.05 36.88
CA THR A 98 -5.32 27.71 37.28
C THR A 98 -6.18 28.95 37.50
N SER A 99 -7.49 28.74 37.65
CA SER A 99 -8.46 29.80 37.96
C SER A 99 -8.17 30.55 39.28
N THR A 100 -7.39 29.93 40.16
CA THR A 100 -6.92 30.47 41.44
C THR A 100 -5.59 31.23 41.34
N GLY A 101 -4.92 31.19 40.18
CA GLY A 101 -3.61 31.81 39.97
C GLY A 101 -2.41 30.92 40.33
N ASP A 102 -2.64 29.65 40.66
CA ASP A 102 -1.54 28.70 40.93
C ASP A 102 -0.92 28.19 39.63
N THR A 103 0.39 27.94 39.65
CA THR A 103 1.12 27.35 38.52
C THR A 103 0.98 25.83 38.52
N VAL A 104 0.52 25.26 37.42
CA VAL A 104 0.36 23.80 37.25
C VAL A 104 1.04 23.38 35.95
N ASP A 105 1.65 22.20 35.95
CA ASP A 105 2.20 21.61 34.71
C ASP A 105 1.07 21.37 33.71
N ALA A 106 1.18 21.96 32.54
CA ALA A 106 0.21 21.84 31.46
C ALA A 106 0.17 20.39 30.96
N ALA A 107 -0.90 19.70 31.30
CA ALA A 107 -1.19 18.38 30.77
C ALA A 107 -2.25 18.47 29.67
N TYR A 108 -2.14 17.57 28.70
CA TYR A 108 -3.05 17.45 27.58
C TYR A 108 -3.79 16.14 27.68
N CYS A 109 -5.09 16.21 27.38
CA CYS A 109 -5.97 15.06 27.33
C CYS A 109 -5.66 14.29 26.05
N VAL A 110 -4.77 13.31 26.16
CA VAL A 110 -4.41 12.43 25.05
C VAL A 110 -5.23 11.15 25.12
N GLU A 111 -5.32 10.42 24.02
CA GLU A 111 -5.88 9.07 24.06
C GLU A 111 -5.02 8.18 24.96
N LYS A 112 -5.65 7.23 25.64
CA LYS A 112 -4.93 6.23 26.41
C LYS A 112 -3.95 5.43 25.53
N ASN A 113 -2.88 4.95 26.14
CA ASN A 113 -1.96 4.01 25.52
C ASN A 113 -2.68 2.71 25.13
N LEU A 114 -2.19 2.04 24.08
CA LEU A 114 -2.79 0.83 23.53
C LEU A 114 -2.90 -0.34 24.55
N PHE A 115 -2.00 -0.41 25.53
CA PHE A 115 -1.87 -1.54 26.45
C PHE A 115 -2.44 -1.29 27.85
N GLY A 116 -2.69 -0.04 28.25
CA GLY A 116 -3.09 0.28 29.62
C GLY A 116 -3.77 1.63 29.76
N PRO A 117 -4.92 1.72 30.46
CA PRO A 117 -5.73 0.63 31.00
C PRO A 117 -6.51 -0.13 29.91
N PHE A 118 -6.37 -1.47 29.87
CA PHE A 118 -7.09 -2.31 28.91
C PHE A 118 -8.53 -2.55 29.34
N THR A 119 -9.48 -2.06 28.54
CA THR A 119 -10.92 -2.11 28.82
C THR A 119 -11.61 -3.18 27.99
N TYR A 120 -12.84 -3.55 28.39
CA TYR A 120 -13.68 -4.47 27.60
C TYR A 120 -13.95 -3.96 26.18
N LYS A 121 -14.05 -2.63 25.99
CA LYS A 121 -14.18 -2.02 24.66
C LYS A 121 -12.97 -2.36 23.78
N ASP A 122 -11.75 -2.31 24.31
CA ASP A 122 -10.53 -2.64 23.57
C ASP A 122 -10.44 -4.14 23.23
N LEU A 123 -10.87 -5.02 24.16
CA LEU A 123 -10.97 -6.45 23.90
C LEU A 123 -11.94 -6.75 22.75
N LEU A 124 -13.12 -6.12 22.76
CA LEU A 124 -14.10 -6.29 21.70
C LEU A 124 -13.54 -5.76 20.36
N THR A 125 -12.93 -4.58 20.36
CA THR A 125 -12.34 -3.98 19.17
C THR A 125 -11.20 -4.83 18.60
N THR A 126 -10.36 -5.44 19.43
CA THR A 126 -9.28 -6.34 18.98
C THR A 126 -9.82 -7.65 18.40
N LEU A 127 -10.86 -8.26 18.99
CA LEU A 127 -11.54 -9.43 18.44
C LEU A 127 -12.21 -9.14 17.09
N VAL A 128 -12.89 -7.98 16.97
CA VAL A 128 -13.49 -7.55 15.71
C VAL A 128 -12.41 -7.26 14.67
N ALA A 129 -11.32 -6.58 15.03
CA ALA A 129 -10.20 -6.33 14.13
C ALA A 129 -9.55 -7.64 13.63
N PHE A 130 -9.39 -8.63 14.51
CA PHE A 130 -8.88 -9.95 14.15
C PHE A 130 -9.80 -10.66 13.14
N THR A 131 -11.10 -10.69 13.40
CA THR A 131 -12.09 -11.32 12.50
C THR A 131 -12.19 -10.58 11.15
N CYS A 132 -12.22 -9.25 11.14
CA CYS A 132 -12.15 -8.45 9.91
C CYS A 132 -10.88 -8.72 9.09
N THR A 133 -9.74 -8.88 9.76
CA THR A 133 -8.46 -9.18 9.11
C THR A 133 -8.46 -10.59 8.52
N ALA A 134 -8.98 -11.58 9.26
CA ALA A 134 -9.09 -12.96 8.79
C ALA A 134 -9.99 -13.08 7.55
N LEU A 135 -11.18 -12.45 7.59
CA LEU A 135 -12.09 -12.40 6.44
C LEU A 135 -11.47 -11.64 5.26
N GLY A 136 -10.80 -10.52 5.53
CA GLY A 136 -10.11 -9.72 4.52
C GLY A 136 -8.92 -10.43 3.86
N ALA A 137 -8.21 -11.28 4.60
CA ALA A 137 -7.17 -12.14 4.07
C ALA A 137 -7.77 -13.21 3.15
N GLY A 138 -8.85 -13.90 3.57
CA GLY A 138 -9.57 -14.86 2.72
C GLY A 138 -10.08 -14.24 1.41
N GLY A 139 -10.52 -12.98 1.44
CA GLY A 139 -10.95 -12.23 0.25
C GLY A 139 -9.83 -11.66 -0.62
N GLY A 140 -8.56 -11.72 -0.20
CA GLY A 140 -7.43 -11.17 -0.97
C GLY A 140 -7.39 -9.62 -1.04
N VAL A 141 -8.17 -8.96 -0.18
CA VAL A 141 -8.31 -7.49 -0.14
C VAL A 141 -7.46 -6.88 0.99
N GLY A 142 -7.04 -7.69 1.97
CA GLY A 142 -6.10 -7.30 3.01
C GLY A 142 -6.71 -6.58 4.22
N GLY A 143 -8.02 -6.70 4.45
CA GLY A 143 -8.74 -6.29 5.69
C GLY A 143 -8.79 -4.77 6.01
N GLY A 144 -7.90 -3.97 5.43
CA GLY A 144 -7.65 -2.58 5.84
C GLY A 144 -8.82 -1.62 5.73
N GLY A 145 -9.79 -1.90 4.86
CA GLY A 145 -10.93 -1.01 4.63
C GLY A 145 -11.94 -1.04 5.78
N LEU A 146 -11.99 -2.16 6.51
CA LEU A 146 -12.87 -2.33 7.66
C LEU A 146 -12.17 -1.97 8.97
N LEU A 147 -10.84 -2.07 9.04
CA LEU A 147 -10.09 -1.84 10.27
C LEU A 147 -10.23 -0.40 10.78
N VAL A 148 -10.11 0.61 9.91
CA VAL A 148 -10.21 2.01 10.34
C VAL A 148 -11.59 2.35 10.89
N PRO A 149 -12.73 2.05 10.21
CA PRO A 149 -14.05 2.23 10.80
C PRO A 149 -14.24 1.49 12.13
N MET A 150 -13.72 0.27 12.27
CA MET A 150 -13.86 -0.51 13.51
C MET A 150 -13.07 0.08 14.67
N TYR A 151 -11.88 0.63 14.43
CA TYR A 151 -11.12 1.36 15.45
C TYR A 151 -11.83 2.65 15.87
N ILE A 152 -12.44 3.37 14.92
CA ILE A 152 -13.23 4.57 15.22
C ILE A 152 -14.46 4.22 16.08
N LEU A 153 -15.15 3.11 15.77
CA LEU A 153 -16.26 2.61 16.59
C LEU A 153 -15.81 2.16 18.00
N GLY A 154 -14.54 1.75 18.13
CA GLY A 154 -13.90 1.49 19.43
C GLY A 154 -13.62 2.74 20.26
N GLY A 155 -13.82 3.94 19.71
CA GLY A 155 -13.62 5.22 20.39
C GLY A 155 -12.29 5.92 20.07
N LEU A 156 -11.50 5.40 19.12
CA LEU A 156 -10.25 6.03 18.69
C LEU A 156 -10.51 7.15 17.66
N ASN A 157 -9.78 8.25 17.76
CA ASN A 157 -9.81 9.29 16.74
C ASN A 157 -9.19 8.78 15.42
N PRO A 158 -9.66 9.27 14.26
CA PRO A 158 -9.13 8.85 12.96
C PRO A 158 -7.61 8.98 12.82
N LYS A 159 -7.01 10.01 13.44
CA LYS A 159 -5.56 10.26 13.40
C LYS A 159 -4.73 9.18 14.12
N HIS A 160 -5.28 8.47 15.10
CA HIS A 160 -4.63 7.35 15.79
C HIS A 160 -5.08 5.99 15.23
N ALA A 161 -6.35 5.88 14.85
CA ALA A 161 -6.91 4.69 14.22
C ALA A 161 -6.21 4.32 12.90
N ILE A 162 -5.82 5.31 12.09
CA ILE A 162 -5.18 5.10 10.79
C ILE A 162 -3.78 4.49 10.94
N PRO A 163 -2.85 5.05 11.75
CA PRO A 163 -1.58 4.41 12.07
C PRO A 163 -1.73 2.99 12.61
N LEU A 164 -2.65 2.76 13.56
CA LEU A 164 -2.91 1.42 14.11
C LEU A 164 -3.37 0.43 13.04
N SER A 165 -4.20 0.87 12.09
CA SER A 165 -4.59 0.05 10.94
C SER A 165 -3.42 -0.34 10.04
N LYS A 166 -2.40 0.52 9.89
CA LYS A 166 -1.23 0.19 9.08
C LYS A 166 -0.39 -0.91 9.70
N VAL A 167 -0.22 -0.89 11.01
CA VAL A 167 0.50 -1.94 11.75
C VAL A 167 -0.22 -3.29 11.61
N THR A 168 -1.54 -3.30 11.77
CA THR A 168 -2.31 -4.55 11.65
C THR A 168 -2.37 -5.08 10.21
N ILE A 169 -2.50 -4.19 9.23
CA ILE A 169 -2.39 -4.55 7.81
C ILE A 169 -0.98 -5.09 7.49
N PHE A 170 0.08 -4.51 8.05
CA PHE A 170 1.45 -4.98 7.86
C PHE A 170 1.63 -6.41 8.40
N GLY A 171 1.18 -6.69 9.63
CA GLY A 171 1.21 -8.03 10.20
C GLY A 171 0.43 -9.06 9.37
N SER A 172 -0.75 -8.67 8.89
CA SER A 172 -1.56 -9.51 7.99
C SER A 172 -0.86 -9.78 6.65
N ALA A 173 -0.21 -8.77 6.06
CA ALA A 173 0.53 -8.91 4.82
C ALA A 173 1.75 -9.84 4.95
N VAL A 174 2.45 -9.78 6.09
CA VAL A 174 3.54 -10.73 6.41
C VAL A 174 2.99 -12.16 6.46
N ALA A 175 1.91 -12.40 7.21
CA ALA A 175 1.32 -13.73 7.32
C ALA A 175 0.85 -14.26 5.94
N MET A 176 0.18 -13.42 5.18
CA MET A 176 -0.33 -13.76 3.84
C MET A 176 0.80 -14.01 2.84
N TYR A 177 1.91 -13.26 2.94
CA TYR A 177 3.10 -13.50 2.14
C TYR A 177 3.73 -14.85 2.47
N VAL A 178 3.90 -15.19 3.75
CA VAL A 178 4.46 -16.49 4.18
C VAL A 178 3.65 -17.67 3.63
N VAL A 179 2.32 -17.55 3.59
CA VAL A 179 1.44 -18.58 3.03
C VAL A 179 1.57 -18.64 1.50
N ASN A 180 1.59 -17.49 0.81
CA ASN A 180 1.55 -17.43 -0.65
C ASN A 180 2.91 -17.54 -1.35
N CYS A 181 4.04 -17.32 -0.67
CA CYS A 181 5.37 -17.30 -1.29
C CYS A 181 5.78 -18.66 -1.88
N ARG A 182 5.20 -19.77 -1.35
CA ARG A 182 5.38 -21.13 -1.88
C ARG A 182 4.27 -21.55 -2.86
N GLY A 183 3.29 -20.68 -3.08
CA GLY A 183 2.20 -20.88 -4.02
C GLY A 183 2.69 -20.91 -5.46
N LYS A 184 2.07 -21.75 -6.28
CA LYS A 184 2.39 -21.90 -7.71
C LYS A 184 1.24 -21.36 -8.56
N HIS A 185 1.55 -20.86 -9.75
CA HIS A 185 0.55 -20.31 -10.65
C HIS A 185 -0.47 -21.38 -11.06
N PRO A 186 -1.79 -21.10 -11.00
CA PRO A 186 -2.84 -22.11 -11.15
C PRO A 186 -2.86 -22.81 -12.52
N LEU A 187 -2.50 -22.10 -13.58
CA LEU A 187 -2.45 -22.63 -14.94
C LEU A 187 -1.05 -23.04 -15.40
N ASN A 188 0.00 -22.68 -14.64
CA ASN A 188 1.39 -23.01 -15.00
C ASN A 188 2.20 -23.31 -13.74
N ARG A 189 2.36 -24.59 -13.41
CA ARG A 189 3.00 -25.04 -12.16
C ARG A 189 4.47 -24.64 -12.02
N ASN A 190 5.14 -24.22 -13.10
CA ASN A 190 6.54 -23.83 -13.06
C ASN A 190 6.74 -22.38 -12.60
N ARG A 191 5.70 -21.53 -12.62
CA ARG A 191 5.78 -20.13 -12.21
C ARG A 191 5.30 -19.93 -10.76
N PRO A 192 5.86 -18.96 -10.02
CA PRO A 192 5.33 -18.58 -8.71
C PRO A 192 3.94 -17.95 -8.84
N LEU A 193 3.17 -17.97 -7.75
CA LEU A 193 1.84 -17.35 -7.70
C LEU A 193 1.90 -15.81 -7.73
N ILE A 194 2.99 -15.21 -7.26
CA ILE A 194 3.20 -13.75 -7.22
C ILE A 194 3.78 -13.28 -8.56
N ASP A 195 3.13 -12.31 -9.20
CA ASP A 195 3.64 -11.66 -10.41
C ASP A 195 4.54 -10.48 -10.05
N PHE A 196 5.85 -10.73 -10.00
CA PHE A 196 6.86 -9.71 -9.67
C PHE A 196 7.00 -8.60 -10.73
N GLY A 197 6.52 -8.81 -11.97
CA GLY A 197 6.51 -7.77 -12.99
C GLY A 197 5.50 -6.67 -12.64
N LEU A 198 4.31 -7.06 -12.17
CA LEU A 198 3.31 -6.13 -11.65
C LEU A 198 3.82 -5.40 -10.41
N VAL A 199 4.45 -6.11 -9.48
CA VAL A 199 5.01 -5.50 -8.26
C VAL A 199 6.06 -4.45 -8.62
N GLY A 200 7.05 -4.80 -9.45
CA GLY A 200 8.16 -3.91 -9.80
C GLY A 200 7.69 -2.64 -10.54
N LEU A 201 6.56 -2.69 -11.22
CA LEU A 201 6.00 -1.54 -11.92
C LEU A 201 5.10 -0.67 -11.03
N MET A 202 4.20 -1.30 -10.27
CA MET A 202 3.12 -0.64 -9.53
C MET A 202 3.53 -0.16 -8.14
N GLU A 203 4.49 -0.82 -7.51
CA GLU A 203 4.82 -0.56 -6.10
C GLU A 203 5.65 0.72 -5.88
N PRO A 204 6.70 1.02 -6.68
CA PRO A 204 7.51 2.23 -6.47
C PRO A 204 6.69 3.52 -6.48
N THR A 205 5.70 3.65 -7.38
CA THR A 205 4.86 4.86 -7.42
C THR A 205 3.78 4.89 -6.35
N THR A 206 3.36 3.73 -5.82
CA THR A 206 2.49 3.70 -4.64
C THR A 206 3.22 4.20 -3.40
N LEU A 207 4.50 3.87 -3.22
CA LEU A 207 5.29 4.38 -2.10
C LEU A 207 5.39 5.92 -2.13
N ILE A 208 5.52 6.51 -3.32
CA ILE A 208 5.44 7.97 -3.50
C ILE A 208 4.09 8.50 -3.01
N GLY A 209 3.00 7.88 -3.48
CA GLY A 209 1.65 8.26 -3.06
C GLY A 209 1.48 8.19 -1.54
N THR A 210 2.03 7.17 -0.89
CA THR A 210 1.92 7.02 0.56
C THR A 210 2.62 8.13 1.33
N VAL A 211 3.75 8.65 0.85
CA VAL A 211 4.44 9.79 1.48
C VAL A 211 3.53 11.02 1.52
N PHE A 212 2.91 11.35 0.39
CA PHE A 212 1.96 12.45 0.33
C PHE A 212 0.69 12.16 1.14
N GLY A 213 0.19 10.92 1.12
CA GLY A 213 -0.99 10.53 1.90
C GLY A 213 -0.78 10.71 3.41
N VAL A 214 0.37 10.30 3.94
CA VAL A 214 0.72 10.47 5.37
C VAL A 214 0.85 11.96 5.71
N MET A 215 1.46 12.77 4.83
CA MET A 215 1.52 14.23 5.03
C MET A 215 0.12 14.86 5.06
N LEU A 216 -0.76 14.46 4.14
CA LEU A 216 -2.15 14.94 4.12
C LEU A 216 -2.94 14.50 5.36
N ASN A 217 -2.67 13.31 5.92
CA ASN A 217 -3.31 12.86 7.16
C ASN A 217 -2.99 13.80 8.33
N HIS A 218 -1.76 14.29 8.40
CA HIS A 218 -1.37 15.28 9.40
C HIS A 218 -2.05 16.64 9.18
N ILE A 219 -2.14 17.08 7.92
CA ILE A 219 -2.67 18.40 7.54
C ILE A 219 -4.20 18.46 7.67
N PHE A 220 -4.91 17.39 7.30
CA PHE A 220 -6.37 17.39 7.25
C PHE A 220 -7.02 17.25 8.64
N PRO A 221 -8.17 17.92 8.86
CA PRO A 221 -8.95 17.74 10.08
C PRO A 221 -9.67 16.38 10.08
N ASN A 222 -9.98 15.88 11.29
CA ASN A 222 -10.55 14.54 11.48
C ASN A 222 -11.86 14.33 10.70
N TRP A 223 -12.75 15.32 10.67
CA TRP A 223 -14.04 15.24 9.97
C TRP A 223 -13.85 15.05 8.46
N LEU A 224 -12.84 15.69 7.86
CA LEU A 224 -12.55 15.58 6.44
C LEU A 224 -12.02 14.19 6.10
N ILE A 225 -11.11 13.67 6.93
CA ILE A 225 -10.59 12.30 6.79
C ILE A 225 -11.74 11.29 6.88
N LEU A 226 -12.68 11.47 7.81
CA LEU A 226 -13.84 10.60 7.96
C LEU A 226 -14.76 10.65 6.73
N VAL A 227 -15.08 11.84 6.22
CA VAL A 227 -15.90 11.99 4.99
C VAL A 227 -15.22 11.33 3.80
N LEU A 228 -13.91 11.54 3.62
CA LEU A 228 -13.13 10.91 2.55
C LEU A 228 -13.08 9.38 2.69
N LEU A 229 -12.95 8.86 3.92
CA LEU A 229 -12.98 7.44 4.20
C LEU A 229 -14.33 6.83 3.84
N VAL A 230 -15.44 7.42 4.31
CA VAL A 230 -16.80 6.92 4.07
C VAL A 230 -17.14 6.96 2.58
N THR A 231 -16.84 8.06 1.89
CA THR A 231 -17.09 8.20 0.45
C THR A 231 -16.31 7.19 -0.37
N LEU A 232 -15.02 6.99 -0.07
CA LEU A 232 -14.19 6.03 -0.77
C LEU A 232 -14.62 4.58 -0.51
N LEU A 233 -14.89 4.21 0.75
CA LEU A 233 -15.39 2.87 1.10
C LEU A 233 -16.74 2.58 0.45
N SER A 234 -17.65 3.56 0.42
CA SER A 234 -18.94 3.44 -0.26
C SER A 234 -18.77 3.22 -1.76
N PHE A 235 -17.90 4.01 -2.40
CA PHE A 235 -17.61 3.88 -3.83
C PHE A 235 -16.98 2.51 -4.17
N ILE A 236 -15.98 2.06 -3.40
CA ILE A 236 -15.33 0.77 -3.59
C ILE A 236 -16.33 -0.36 -3.37
N THR A 237 -17.16 -0.28 -2.33
CA THR A 237 -18.19 -1.28 -2.03
C THR A 237 -19.19 -1.37 -3.19
N TYR A 238 -19.71 -0.25 -3.67
CA TYR A 238 -20.60 -0.19 -4.82
C TYR A 238 -19.99 -0.82 -6.07
N LYS A 239 -18.76 -0.42 -6.43
CA LYS A 239 -18.02 -0.99 -7.56
C LYS A 239 -17.78 -2.50 -7.41
N THR A 240 -17.47 -2.95 -6.20
CA THR A 240 -17.19 -4.36 -5.90
C THR A 240 -18.46 -5.20 -6.01
N ILE A 241 -19.60 -4.72 -5.50
CA ILE A 241 -20.90 -5.41 -5.61
C ILE A 241 -21.30 -5.57 -7.08
N LEU A 242 -21.24 -4.49 -7.88
CA LEU A 242 -21.56 -4.56 -9.31
C LEU A 242 -20.71 -5.60 -10.05
N LYS A 243 -19.41 -5.62 -9.75
CA LYS A 243 -18.47 -6.56 -10.36
C LYS A 243 -18.69 -7.98 -9.85
N GLY A 244 -18.98 -8.15 -8.57
CA GLY A 244 -19.35 -9.42 -7.94
C GLY A 244 -20.56 -10.04 -8.62
N ASN A 245 -21.65 -9.28 -8.79
CA ASN A 245 -22.85 -9.75 -9.49
C ASN A 245 -22.53 -10.20 -10.93
N THR A 246 -21.73 -9.40 -11.65
CA THR A 246 -21.31 -9.73 -13.02
C THR A 246 -20.47 -11.02 -13.10
N ILE A 247 -19.66 -11.32 -12.08
CA ILE A 247 -18.86 -12.54 -12.01
C ILE A 247 -19.76 -13.73 -11.64
N GLN A 248 -20.65 -13.56 -10.66
CA GLN A 248 -21.60 -14.58 -10.23
C GLN A 248 -22.52 -15.01 -11.38
N ASP A 249 -23.06 -14.05 -12.15
CA ASP A 249 -23.87 -14.35 -13.33
C ASP A 249 -23.12 -15.21 -14.35
N LYS A 250 -21.81 -14.99 -14.52
CA LYS A 250 -20.98 -15.81 -15.43
C LYS A 250 -20.78 -17.22 -14.89
N GLU A 251 -20.54 -17.36 -13.59
CA GLU A 251 -20.39 -18.67 -12.94
C GLU A 251 -21.68 -19.48 -12.99
N ASP A 252 -22.82 -18.86 -12.70
CA ASP A 252 -24.13 -19.51 -12.71
C ASP A 252 -24.51 -19.93 -14.13
N ASN A 253 -24.24 -19.09 -15.14
CA ASN A 253 -24.40 -19.47 -16.54
C ASN A 253 -23.48 -20.63 -16.96
N LEU A 254 -22.24 -20.68 -16.46
CA LEU A 254 -21.31 -21.78 -16.71
C LEU A 254 -21.80 -23.08 -16.05
N LYS A 255 -22.24 -23.03 -14.79
CA LYS A 255 -22.80 -24.19 -14.06
C LYS A 255 -24.06 -24.71 -14.76
N LEU A 256 -24.98 -23.83 -15.15
CA LEU A 256 -26.18 -24.20 -15.91
C LEU A 256 -25.83 -24.82 -17.27
N ALA A 257 -24.82 -24.30 -17.97
CA ALA A 257 -24.36 -24.88 -19.22
C ALA A 257 -23.75 -26.28 -19.01
N LEU A 258 -22.98 -26.48 -17.93
CA LEU A 258 -22.41 -27.77 -17.55
C LEU A 258 -23.52 -28.79 -17.23
N ILE A 259 -24.50 -28.42 -16.41
CA ILE A 259 -25.65 -29.27 -16.05
C ILE A 259 -26.46 -29.65 -17.28
N LYS A 260 -26.74 -28.70 -18.18
CA LYS A 260 -27.41 -28.99 -19.45
C LYS A 260 -26.60 -29.98 -20.31
N SER A 261 -25.26 -29.88 -20.28
CA SER A 261 -24.39 -30.79 -21.03
C SER A 261 -24.34 -32.20 -20.42
N THR A 262 -24.40 -32.33 -19.09
CA THR A 262 -24.45 -33.64 -18.42
C THR A 262 -25.79 -34.31 -18.60
N LEU A 263 -26.90 -33.55 -18.54
CA LEU A 263 -28.26 -34.06 -18.77
C LEU A 263 -28.50 -34.49 -20.23
N LYS A 264 -27.86 -33.84 -21.21
CA LYS A 264 -27.98 -34.23 -22.63
C LYS A 264 -27.22 -35.52 -23.00
N GLY A 265 -26.44 -36.10 -22.08
CA GLY A 265 -25.65 -37.31 -22.32
C GLY A 265 -24.40 -37.07 -23.17
N GLY A 266 -23.26 -37.59 -22.74
CA GLY A 266 -22.01 -37.51 -23.49
C GLY A 266 -22.07 -38.33 -24.80
N PRO A 267 -21.18 -38.07 -25.78
CA PRO A 267 -21.16 -38.77 -27.06
C PRO A 267 -21.03 -40.30 -26.95
N ASN A 268 -20.58 -40.84 -25.80
CA ASN A 268 -20.41 -42.27 -25.54
C ASN A 268 -21.16 -42.79 -24.30
N GLY A 269 -22.15 -42.06 -23.75
CA GLY A 269 -22.87 -42.45 -22.53
C GLY A 269 -24.31 -42.87 -22.79
N GLY A 270 -24.59 -44.17 -22.69
CA GLY A 270 -25.89 -44.78 -22.98
C GLY A 270 -27.02 -44.32 -22.06
N GLY A 271 -28.02 -43.65 -22.64
CA GLY A 271 -29.35 -43.46 -22.07
C GLY A 271 -30.39 -44.01 -23.04
N ARG A 272 -31.29 -44.87 -22.54
CA ARG A 272 -32.31 -45.63 -23.27
C ARG A 272 -33.21 -44.72 -24.13
N GLY A 273 -33.00 -44.73 -25.44
CA GLY A 273 -33.85 -44.02 -26.39
C GLY A 273 -33.28 -44.02 -27.80
N ARG A 274 -33.19 -45.21 -28.42
CA ARG A 274 -32.73 -45.36 -29.81
C ARG A 274 -33.64 -44.61 -30.79
N LYS A 275 -33.07 -43.66 -31.53
CA LYS A 275 -33.28 -43.52 -32.98
C LYS A 275 -31.91 -43.43 -33.63
N TRP A 276 -31.54 -44.49 -34.35
CA TRP A 276 -30.33 -44.58 -35.15
C TRP A 276 -30.40 -43.54 -36.27
N SER A 277 -29.60 -42.48 -36.15
CA SER A 277 -29.28 -41.56 -37.23
C SER A 277 -27.77 -41.61 -37.42
N ILE A 278 -27.33 -42.07 -38.59
CA ILE A 278 -25.93 -42.09 -39.03
C ILE A 278 -25.30 -40.68 -39.02
N TYR A 279 -26.13 -39.63 -39.06
CA TYR A 279 -25.70 -38.27 -38.82
C TYR A 279 -25.71 -37.99 -37.32
N ARG A 280 -24.50 -37.86 -36.75
CA ARG A 280 -24.26 -37.26 -35.43
C ARG A 280 -25.08 -35.98 -35.34
N ARG A 281 -26.14 -35.98 -34.53
CA ARG A 281 -27.09 -34.85 -34.41
C ARG A 281 -26.28 -33.59 -34.07
N PHE A 282 -26.01 -32.78 -35.09
CA PHE A 282 -25.20 -31.57 -34.97
C PHE A 282 -26.12 -30.53 -34.35
N ASP A 283 -26.06 -30.41 -33.02
CA ASP A 283 -26.91 -29.50 -32.27
C ASP A 283 -26.55 -28.07 -32.70
N VAL A 284 -27.32 -27.49 -33.63
CA VAL A 284 -26.99 -26.26 -34.37
C VAL A 284 -26.71 -25.11 -33.40
N GLU A 285 -27.44 -25.06 -32.28
CA GLU A 285 -27.22 -24.08 -31.22
C GLU A 285 -25.85 -24.24 -30.54
N VAL A 286 -25.43 -25.47 -30.25
CA VAL A 286 -24.14 -25.76 -29.61
C VAL A 286 -23.00 -25.43 -30.56
N ALA A 287 -23.16 -25.78 -31.84
CA ALA A 287 -22.21 -25.42 -32.88
C ALA A 287 -22.13 -23.90 -33.07
N ALA A 288 -23.27 -23.20 -33.11
CA ALA A 288 -23.33 -21.74 -33.22
C ALA A 288 -22.67 -21.06 -32.01
N ARG A 289 -22.92 -21.52 -30.78
CA ARG A 289 -22.24 -21.00 -29.57
C ARG A 289 -20.73 -21.23 -29.60
N ARG A 290 -20.29 -22.44 -29.96
CA ARG A 290 -18.85 -22.75 -30.08
C ARG A 290 -18.20 -21.90 -31.16
N TRP A 291 -18.87 -21.72 -32.29
CA TRP A 291 -18.41 -20.85 -33.37
C TRP A 291 -18.32 -19.40 -32.91
N LEU A 292 -19.35 -18.85 -32.27
CA LEU A 292 -19.33 -17.49 -31.70
C LEU A 292 -18.21 -17.31 -30.68
N ASN A 293 -18.00 -18.27 -29.77
CA ASN A 293 -16.90 -18.21 -28.80
C ASN A 293 -15.53 -18.27 -29.49
N LYS A 294 -15.37 -19.14 -30.49
CA LYS A 294 -14.14 -19.23 -31.30
C LYS A 294 -13.89 -17.93 -32.07
N THR A 295 -14.92 -17.32 -32.65
CA THR A 295 -14.86 -16.06 -33.38
C THR A 295 -14.53 -14.89 -32.44
N ARG A 296 -15.16 -14.81 -31.26
CA ARG A 296 -14.85 -13.83 -30.22
C ARG A 296 -13.41 -13.96 -29.73
N ARG A 297 -12.93 -15.18 -29.45
CA ARG A 297 -11.55 -15.44 -29.03
C ARG A 297 -10.56 -15.03 -30.13
N ARG A 298 -10.81 -15.41 -31.39
CA ARG A 298 -10.00 -15.00 -32.54
C ARG A 298 -9.99 -13.49 -32.76
N ARG A 299 -11.11 -12.80 -32.54
CA ARG A 299 -11.18 -11.33 -32.61
C ARG A 299 -10.36 -10.69 -31.50
N ARG A 300 -10.47 -11.18 -30.26
CA ARG A 300 -9.68 -10.68 -29.12
C ARG A 300 -8.17 -10.85 -29.34
N VAL A 301 -7.74 -12.02 -29.81
CA VAL A 301 -6.31 -12.28 -30.10
C VAL A 301 -5.79 -11.36 -31.22
N ARG A 302 -6.60 -11.10 -32.25
CA ARG A 302 -6.25 -10.13 -33.31
C ARG A 302 -6.08 -8.71 -32.77
N LEU A 303 -7.03 -8.24 -31.95
CA LEU A 303 -6.94 -6.91 -31.32
C LEU A 303 -5.70 -6.78 -30.43
N ILE A 304 -5.37 -7.80 -29.63
CA ILE A 304 -4.16 -7.79 -28.80
C ILE A 304 -2.91 -7.70 -29.68
N ARG A 305 -2.86 -8.47 -30.76
CA ARG A 305 -1.74 -8.45 -31.71
C ARG A 305 -1.60 -7.10 -32.41
N GLU A 306 -2.71 -6.49 -32.83
CA GLU A 306 -2.72 -5.15 -33.42
C GLU A 306 -2.20 -4.09 -32.42
N GLU A 307 -2.61 -4.17 -31.14
CA GLU A 307 -2.10 -3.29 -30.07
C GLU A 307 -0.60 -3.51 -29.82
N ASP A 308 -0.13 -4.76 -29.80
CA ASP A 308 1.29 -5.09 -29.61
C ASP A 308 2.14 -4.62 -30.80
N GLU A 309 1.69 -4.86 -32.04
CA GLU A 309 2.39 -4.42 -33.25
C GLU A 309 2.49 -2.89 -33.30
N ALA A 310 1.42 -2.17 -32.95
CA ALA A 310 1.46 -0.72 -32.81
C ALA A 310 2.43 -0.25 -31.71
N ASP A 311 2.52 -0.96 -30.58
CA ASP A 311 3.47 -0.66 -29.52
C ASP A 311 4.93 -0.87 -29.96
N PHE A 312 5.20 -1.91 -30.75
CA PHE A 312 6.55 -2.24 -31.23
C PHE A 312 7.15 -1.17 -32.13
N LEU A 313 6.32 -0.44 -32.88
CA LEU A 313 6.75 0.71 -33.69
C LEU A 313 7.32 1.85 -32.84
N THR A 314 6.91 1.94 -31.57
CA THR A 314 7.39 2.98 -30.64
C THR A 314 8.67 2.61 -29.90
N LEU A 315 9.12 1.35 -30.00
CA LEU A 315 10.34 0.86 -29.38
C LEU A 315 11.51 0.91 -30.37
N PRO A 316 12.75 1.10 -29.90
CA PRO A 316 13.91 1.03 -30.78
C PRO A 316 13.96 -0.34 -31.48
N PRO A 317 14.52 -0.41 -32.71
CA PRO A 317 14.67 -1.67 -33.42
C PRO A 317 15.51 -2.63 -32.58
N LEU A 318 15.07 -3.89 -32.52
CA LEU A 318 15.89 -4.94 -31.91
C LEU A 318 17.11 -5.15 -32.81
N ASN A 319 18.30 -4.86 -32.29
CA ASN A 319 19.52 -5.30 -32.95
C ASN A 319 19.59 -6.81 -32.83
N ASP A 320 19.14 -7.52 -33.87
CA ASP A 320 19.58 -8.89 -34.08
C ASP A 320 21.09 -8.83 -34.32
N ARG A 321 21.87 -9.07 -33.26
CA ARG A 321 23.30 -9.34 -33.41
C ARG A 321 23.39 -10.56 -34.33
N LYS A 322 23.65 -10.30 -35.62
CA LYS A 322 24.23 -11.31 -36.51
C LYS A 322 25.56 -11.70 -35.84
N PRO A 323 25.80 -12.98 -35.53
CA PRO A 323 27.07 -13.38 -34.95
C PRO A 323 28.18 -12.90 -35.88
N THR A 324 29.06 -12.04 -35.37
CA THR A 324 30.25 -11.59 -36.09
C THR A 324 31.29 -12.69 -35.95
N SER A 325 32.05 -12.97 -37.00
CA SER A 325 32.99 -14.11 -37.08
C SER A 325 34.10 -14.13 -36.02
N SER A 326 34.19 -13.11 -35.16
CA SER A 326 35.24 -12.91 -34.15
C SER A 326 34.78 -13.10 -32.70
N ASP A 327 33.57 -13.63 -32.44
CA ASP A 327 33.10 -13.88 -31.08
C ASP A 327 33.96 -14.99 -30.40
N PRO A 328 34.68 -14.72 -29.28
CA PRO A 328 35.60 -15.69 -28.67
C PRO A 328 34.91 -16.97 -28.14
N LEU A 329 33.59 -16.94 -27.96
CA LEU A 329 32.76 -18.09 -27.59
C LEU A 329 32.42 -19.01 -28.79
N LEU A 330 32.83 -18.65 -30.01
CA LEU A 330 32.72 -19.49 -31.22
C LEU A 330 34.03 -20.23 -31.54
N GLN A 331 35.07 -20.09 -30.72
CA GLN A 331 36.35 -20.76 -30.95
C GLN A 331 36.28 -22.29 -30.72
N ASP A 332 35.18 -22.79 -30.13
CA ASP A 332 34.92 -24.23 -29.97
C ASP A 332 33.94 -24.80 -31.02
N GLN A 333 33.83 -24.15 -32.19
CA GLN A 333 33.00 -24.67 -33.30
C GLN A 333 33.64 -25.80 -34.10
N ASN A 334 34.94 -26.10 -33.91
CA ASN A 334 35.60 -27.22 -34.59
C ASN A 334 35.19 -28.62 -34.04
N LYS A 335 34.28 -28.68 -33.07
CA LYS A 335 33.61 -29.93 -32.63
C LYS A 335 32.13 -30.00 -33.01
N ARG A 336 31.64 -29.19 -33.94
CA ARG A 336 30.27 -29.35 -34.47
C ARG A 336 30.27 -30.30 -35.65
N GLN A 337 29.61 -31.44 -35.45
CA GLN A 337 29.33 -32.47 -36.44
C GLN A 337 28.70 -31.85 -37.70
N PHE A 338 29.35 -32.04 -38.85
CA PHE A 338 28.91 -31.53 -40.15
C PHE A 338 27.50 -32.08 -40.46
N GLY A 339 26.48 -31.21 -40.51
CA GLY A 339 25.09 -31.58 -40.79
C GLY A 339 24.03 -30.96 -39.86
N THR A 340 24.39 -30.39 -38.71
CA THR A 340 23.42 -29.69 -37.85
C THR A 340 23.29 -28.21 -38.23
N PHE A 341 22.37 -27.89 -39.15
CA PHE A 341 21.92 -26.51 -39.32
C PHE A 341 21.10 -26.09 -38.09
N SER A 342 21.52 -25.02 -37.40
CA SER A 342 20.69 -24.39 -36.37
C SER A 342 19.51 -23.71 -37.08
N SER A 343 18.37 -24.39 -37.21
CA SER A 343 17.12 -23.78 -37.66
C SER A 343 16.80 -22.55 -36.79
N ASP A 344 16.26 -21.50 -37.39
CA ASP A 344 15.76 -20.33 -36.64
C ASP A 344 14.71 -20.73 -35.60
N ASP A 345 13.95 -21.79 -35.86
CA ASP A 345 13.02 -22.40 -34.90
C ASP A 345 13.74 -22.92 -33.64
N GLY A 346 14.95 -23.47 -33.79
CA GLY A 346 15.77 -23.97 -32.69
C GLY A 346 16.29 -22.84 -31.79
N LYS A 347 16.71 -21.72 -32.39
CA LYS A 347 17.12 -20.51 -31.64
C LYS A 347 15.94 -19.88 -30.91
N GLN A 348 14.76 -19.86 -31.54
CA GLN A 348 13.53 -19.35 -30.95
C GLN A 348 13.08 -20.19 -29.75
N ALA A 349 13.07 -21.51 -29.88
CA ALA A 349 12.78 -22.43 -28.78
C ALA A 349 13.77 -22.27 -27.60
N GLN A 350 15.06 -22.05 -27.92
CA GLN A 350 16.08 -21.78 -26.90
C GLN A 350 15.84 -20.45 -26.17
N ARG A 351 15.46 -19.38 -26.88
CA ARG A 351 15.08 -18.09 -26.26
C ARG A 351 13.84 -18.23 -25.37
N CYS A 352 12.82 -18.95 -25.81
CA CYS A 352 11.60 -19.18 -25.01
C CYS A 352 11.87 -19.98 -23.74
N SER A 353 12.63 -21.08 -23.83
CA SER A 353 12.99 -21.87 -22.65
C SER A 353 13.84 -21.09 -21.64
N ALA A 354 14.70 -20.16 -22.09
CA ALA A 354 15.43 -19.26 -21.20
C ALA A 354 14.50 -18.28 -20.45
N ILE A 355 13.46 -17.76 -21.11
CA ILE A 355 12.44 -16.91 -20.49
C ILE A 355 11.64 -17.70 -19.46
N GLU A 356 11.22 -18.93 -19.77
CA GLU A 356 10.48 -19.80 -18.84
C GLU A 356 11.30 -20.10 -17.58
N ARG A 357 12.60 -20.42 -17.72
CA ARG A 357 13.49 -20.60 -16.56
C ARG A 357 13.61 -19.35 -15.72
N ARG A 358 13.64 -18.17 -16.35
CA ARG A 358 13.72 -16.88 -15.65
C ARG A 358 12.46 -16.59 -14.85
N GLU A 359 11.29 -16.93 -15.39
CA GLU A 359 9.98 -16.77 -14.75
C GLU A 359 9.69 -17.84 -13.69
N ALA A 360 10.34 -19.01 -13.78
CA ALA A 360 10.24 -20.05 -12.77
C ALA A 360 10.98 -19.71 -11.46
N ARG A 361 11.80 -18.65 -11.45
CA ARG A 361 12.50 -18.21 -10.24
C ARG A 361 11.51 -17.67 -9.22
N VAL A 362 11.50 -18.29 -8.04
CA VAL A 362 10.67 -17.88 -6.89
C VAL A 362 11.03 -16.46 -6.42
N PHE A 363 12.31 -16.10 -6.46
CA PHE A 363 12.81 -14.78 -6.07
C PHE A 363 13.58 -14.11 -7.21
N PRO A 364 12.91 -13.32 -8.06
CA PRO A 364 13.58 -12.61 -9.13
C PRO A 364 14.17 -11.29 -8.60
N PHE A 365 15.46 -11.33 -8.21
CA PHE A 365 16.20 -10.17 -7.70
C PHE A 365 16.14 -8.92 -8.60
N GLU A 366 15.93 -9.11 -9.89
CA GLU A 366 15.80 -8.04 -10.89
C GLU A 366 14.63 -7.08 -10.61
N TYR A 367 13.54 -7.58 -10.03
CA TYR A 367 12.38 -6.76 -9.64
C TYR A 367 12.45 -6.34 -8.17
N LEU A 368 13.04 -7.19 -7.32
CA LEU A 368 13.09 -6.98 -5.88
C LEU A 368 14.13 -5.93 -5.44
N TRP A 369 15.30 -5.90 -6.09
CA TRP A 369 16.35 -4.94 -5.71
C TRP A 369 15.95 -3.47 -5.95
N PRO A 370 15.42 -3.08 -7.13
CA PRO A 370 14.96 -1.70 -7.34
C PRO A 370 13.81 -1.31 -6.40
N LEU A 371 12.94 -2.27 -6.06
CA LEU A 371 11.87 -2.07 -5.10
C LEU A 371 12.42 -1.80 -3.70
N ALA A 372 13.29 -2.68 -3.20
CA ALA A 372 13.92 -2.53 -1.88
C ALA A 372 14.72 -1.22 -1.78
N LEU A 373 15.42 -0.84 -2.86
CA LEU A 373 16.12 0.43 -2.95
C LEU A 373 15.15 1.62 -2.84
N SER A 374 14.02 1.59 -3.57
CA SER A 374 13.03 2.67 -3.48
C SER A 374 12.39 2.78 -2.09
N TRP A 375 12.12 1.64 -1.45
CA TRP A 375 11.58 1.59 -0.08
C TRP A 375 12.58 2.14 0.94
N LEU A 376 13.84 1.71 0.86
CA LEU A 376 14.90 2.17 1.76
C LEU A 376 15.15 3.67 1.59
N LEU A 377 15.15 4.15 0.35
CA LEU A 377 15.33 5.56 0.05
C LEU A 377 14.21 6.41 0.65
N ILE A 378 12.95 5.97 0.58
CA ILE A 378 11.81 6.67 1.20
C ILE A 378 11.89 6.61 2.73
N LEU A 379 12.37 5.49 3.29
CA LEU A 379 12.59 5.37 4.72
C LEU A 379 13.67 6.35 5.21
N VAL A 380 14.83 6.36 4.56
CA VAL A 380 15.93 7.28 4.89
C VAL A 380 15.45 8.73 4.73
N GLN A 381 14.78 9.06 3.63
CA GLN A 381 14.17 10.38 3.43
C GLN A 381 13.23 10.75 4.59
N SER A 382 12.40 9.82 5.05
CA SER A 382 11.44 10.08 6.13
C SER A 382 12.15 10.38 7.46
N ILE A 383 13.24 9.67 7.76
CA ILE A 383 14.08 9.91 8.95
C ILE A 383 14.80 11.25 8.84
N LEU A 384 15.39 11.55 7.67
CA LEU A 384 16.10 12.81 7.44
C LEU A 384 15.17 14.02 7.52
N ARG A 385 13.94 13.89 7.04
CA ARG A 385 12.91 14.93 7.10
C ARG A 385 12.43 15.18 8.53
N GLY A 386 12.38 14.15 9.36
CA GLY A 386 11.80 14.21 10.71
C GLY A 386 10.29 14.45 10.70
N GLY A 387 9.70 14.42 11.89
CA GLY A 387 8.28 14.70 12.14
C GLY A 387 8.10 15.46 13.46
N HIS A 388 6.86 15.62 13.92
CA HIS A 388 6.62 16.19 15.26
C HIS A 388 7.05 15.24 16.39
N GLY A 389 6.98 13.92 16.18
CA GLY A 389 7.37 12.93 17.18
C GLY A 389 8.87 12.68 17.31
N ALA A 390 9.65 12.91 16.25
CA ALA A 390 11.10 12.75 16.26
C ALA A 390 11.77 13.92 15.50
N PRO A 391 12.72 14.64 16.13
CA PRO A 391 13.41 15.74 15.47
C PRO A 391 14.12 15.23 14.20
N SER A 392 14.20 16.10 13.19
CA SER A 392 14.91 15.77 11.96
C SER A 392 16.38 15.51 12.25
N ALA A 393 16.94 14.43 11.70
CA ALA A 393 18.34 14.06 11.95
C ALA A 393 19.35 15.14 11.53
N ILE A 394 18.93 16.05 10.63
CA ILE A 394 19.74 17.16 10.10
C ILE A 394 19.33 18.52 10.73
N GLY A 395 18.30 18.58 11.57
CA GLY A 395 17.86 19.84 12.20
C GLY A 395 17.24 20.85 11.22
N ILE A 396 16.50 20.36 10.22
CA ILE A 396 15.88 21.20 9.19
C ILE A 396 14.59 21.84 9.73
N LYS A 397 14.47 23.15 9.61
CA LYS A 397 13.24 23.89 9.95
C LYS A 397 12.09 23.59 8.99
N CYS A 398 10.89 23.47 9.53
CA CYS A 398 9.65 23.29 8.77
C CYS A 398 9.48 24.43 7.73
N ASN A 399 9.00 24.08 6.54
CA ASN A 399 8.75 24.99 5.42
C ASN A 399 9.98 25.70 4.79
N SER A 400 11.19 25.23 5.06
CA SER A 400 12.39 25.66 4.33
C SER A 400 12.41 25.13 2.89
N SER A 401 13.06 25.82 1.95
CA SER A 401 13.32 25.31 0.60
C SER A 401 14.08 23.97 0.64
N ILE A 402 14.94 23.76 1.65
CA ILE A 402 15.69 22.52 1.87
C ILE A 402 14.75 21.37 2.25
N TYR A 403 13.68 21.64 3.02
CA TYR A 403 12.68 20.64 3.39
C TYR A 403 11.95 20.10 2.16
N TRP A 404 11.54 20.99 1.26
CA TRP A 404 10.85 20.60 0.01
C TRP A 404 11.79 19.92 -0.97
N LEU A 405 13.06 20.35 -1.06
CA LEU A 405 14.06 19.69 -1.89
C LEU A 405 14.35 18.27 -1.38
N LEU A 406 14.54 18.10 -0.07
CA LEU A 406 14.71 16.79 0.57
C LEU A 406 13.44 15.93 0.44
N THR A 407 12.27 16.53 0.31
CA THR A 407 11.02 15.80 0.11
C THR A 407 10.80 15.37 -1.34
N LEU A 408 11.09 16.23 -2.32
CA LEU A 408 10.76 15.99 -3.73
C LEU A 408 11.87 15.29 -4.52
N LEU A 409 13.14 15.63 -4.25
CA LEU A 409 14.27 15.10 -5.00
C LEU A 409 14.39 13.57 -4.90
N PRO A 410 14.24 12.95 -3.71
CA PRO A 410 14.31 11.49 -3.61
C PRO A 410 13.14 10.79 -4.31
N LEU A 411 11.98 11.43 -4.46
CA LEU A 411 10.82 10.84 -5.17
C LEU A 411 11.06 10.69 -6.68
N ALA A 412 12.03 11.40 -7.25
CA ALA A 412 12.41 11.20 -8.66
C ALA A 412 12.94 9.79 -8.91
N VAL A 413 13.60 9.16 -7.92
CA VAL A 413 14.18 7.82 -8.04
C VAL A 413 13.12 6.73 -8.24
N PRO A 414 12.08 6.58 -7.40
CA PRO A 414 11.01 5.62 -7.65
C PRO A 414 10.25 5.88 -8.95
N ILE A 415 10.12 7.14 -9.39
CA ILE A 415 9.57 7.47 -10.72
C ILE A 415 10.48 6.91 -11.82
N SER A 416 11.78 7.17 -11.76
CA SER A 416 12.73 6.67 -12.76
C SER A 416 12.82 5.14 -12.76
N VAL A 417 12.77 4.52 -11.58
CA VAL A 417 12.73 3.06 -11.43
C VAL A 417 11.46 2.47 -12.06
N SER A 418 10.29 3.07 -11.83
CA SER A 418 9.03 2.61 -12.43
C SER A 418 9.05 2.75 -13.95
N LEU A 419 9.51 3.89 -14.49
CA LEU A 419 9.65 4.09 -15.93
C LEU A 419 10.65 3.11 -16.57
N TRP A 420 11.80 2.91 -15.92
CA TRP A 420 12.80 1.94 -16.35
C TRP A 420 12.25 0.51 -16.34
N MET A 421 11.57 0.12 -15.27
CA MET A 421 10.94 -1.20 -15.17
C MET A 421 9.86 -1.38 -16.25
N GLY A 422 9.05 -0.36 -16.47
CA GLY A 422 8.05 -0.32 -17.53
C GLY A 422 8.64 -0.50 -18.92
N TYR A 423 9.74 0.19 -19.22
CA TYR A 423 10.49 0.02 -20.47
C TYR A 423 11.04 -1.41 -20.61
N ARG A 424 11.63 -1.96 -19.54
CA ARG A 424 12.12 -3.35 -19.52
C ARG A 424 11.02 -4.37 -19.76
N LEU A 425 9.86 -4.20 -19.12
CA LEU A 425 8.70 -5.09 -19.29
C LEU A 425 8.15 -5.05 -20.73
N ARG A 426 8.11 -3.87 -21.37
CA ARG A 426 7.72 -3.74 -22.79
C ARG A 426 8.69 -4.44 -23.72
N LEU A 427 10.00 -4.28 -23.49
CA LEU A 427 11.02 -4.97 -24.29
C LEU A 427 10.91 -6.50 -24.14
N LEU A 428 10.70 -6.99 -22.92
CA LEU A 428 10.47 -8.41 -22.67
C LEU A 428 9.18 -8.90 -23.31
N ASN A 429 8.10 -8.10 -23.30
CA ASN A 429 6.85 -8.44 -23.98
C ASN A 429 7.05 -8.61 -25.49
N ARG A 430 7.78 -7.68 -26.13
CA ARG A 430 8.12 -7.79 -27.56
C ARG A 430 8.87 -9.08 -27.88
N ILE A 431 9.87 -9.42 -27.08
CA ILE A 431 10.66 -10.65 -27.26
C ILE A 431 9.75 -11.89 -27.08
N LYS A 432 8.83 -11.88 -26.13
CA LYS A 432 7.86 -12.98 -25.92
C LYS A 432 6.91 -13.14 -27.10
N VAL A 433 6.35 -12.05 -27.61
CA VAL A 433 5.42 -12.07 -28.75
C VAL A 433 6.12 -12.54 -30.02
N GLN A 434 7.30 -12.01 -30.34
CA GLN A 434 8.10 -12.46 -31.50
C GLN A 434 8.61 -13.90 -31.34
N GLY A 435 8.91 -14.30 -30.11
CA GLY A 435 9.33 -15.65 -29.76
C GLY A 435 8.21 -16.70 -29.82
N ASN A 436 6.98 -16.36 -30.17
CA ASN A 436 5.81 -17.26 -30.08
C ASN A 436 5.70 -17.91 -28.69
N TYR A 437 5.91 -17.10 -27.65
CA TYR A 437 5.81 -17.55 -26.27
C TYR A 437 4.39 -18.03 -25.94
N PRO A 438 4.20 -19.15 -25.21
CA PRO A 438 2.88 -19.64 -24.83
C PRO A 438 2.28 -18.78 -23.70
N PHE A 439 1.58 -17.71 -24.08
CA PHE A 439 0.82 -16.88 -23.13
C PHE A 439 -0.33 -17.69 -22.50
N VAL A 440 -0.38 -17.67 -21.17
CA VAL A 440 -1.41 -18.32 -20.38
C VAL A 440 -2.54 -17.32 -20.10
N GLU A 441 -3.75 -17.81 -19.86
CA GLU A 441 -4.86 -16.93 -19.45
C GLU A 441 -4.51 -16.23 -18.14
N GLY A 442 -4.54 -14.89 -18.15
CA GLY A 442 -4.08 -14.07 -17.03
C GLY A 442 -2.79 -13.30 -17.29
N ASP A 443 -2.00 -13.69 -18.30
CA ASP A 443 -0.74 -13.01 -18.62
C ASP A 443 -1.01 -11.62 -19.24
N ILE A 444 -0.36 -10.60 -18.69
CA ILE A 444 -0.49 -9.23 -19.16
C ILE A 444 0.44 -8.97 -20.34
N HIS A 445 -0.11 -8.37 -21.39
CA HIS A 445 0.67 -7.79 -22.48
C HIS A 445 1.07 -6.36 -22.10
N TRP A 446 2.37 -6.12 -22.00
CA TRP A 446 2.93 -4.84 -21.60
C TRP A 446 3.03 -3.90 -22.80
N ILE A 447 2.11 -2.92 -22.85
CA ILE A 447 2.07 -1.84 -23.84
C ILE A 447 2.28 -0.48 -23.16
N LYS A 448 2.69 0.54 -23.93
CA LYS A 448 2.96 1.91 -23.45
C LYS A 448 1.83 2.47 -22.59
N ARG A 449 0.58 2.28 -23.03
CA ARG A 449 -0.61 2.74 -22.31
C ARG A 449 -0.73 2.12 -20.92
N ARG A 450 -0.57 0.79 -20.78
CA ARG A 450 -0.66 0.09 -19.48
C ARG A 450 0.49 0.47 -18.57
N VAL A 451 1.70 0.59 -19.13
CA VAL A 451 2.91 0.97 -18.40
C VAL A 451 2.83 2.38 -17.83
N LEU A 452 2.11 3.31 -18.46
CA LEU A 452 1.89 4.65 -17.91
C LEU A 452 0.64 4.73 -17.03
N MET A 453 -0.43 4.02 -17.39
CA MET A 453 -1.69 4.04 -16.64
C MET A 453 -1.54 3.37 -15.26
N PHE A 454 -0.90 2.21 -15.17
CA PHE A 454 -0.80 1.49 -13.89
C PHE A 454 -0.07 2.32 -12.81
N PRO A 455 1.13 2.88 -13.07
CA PRO A 455 1.81 3.70 -12.08
C PRO A 455 1.03 4.95 -11.68
N ALA A 456 0.36 5.63 -12.63
CA ALA A 456 -0.43 6.83 -12.35
C ALA A 456 -1.60 6.55 -11.39
N VAL A 457 -2.35 5.48 -11.63
CA VAL A 457 -3.44 5.08 -10.72
C VAL A 457 -2.89 4.55 -9.39
N CYS A 458 -1.71 3.92 -9.41
CA CYS A 458 -1.04 3.46 -8.20
C CYS A 458 -0.55 4.61 -7.31
N THR A 459 -0.21 5.77 -7.87
CA THR A 459 0.11 6.98 -7.10
C THR A 459 -1.13 7.49 -6.37
N THR A 460 -2.27 7.62 -7.05
CA THR A 460 -3.52 8.09 -6.40
C THR A 460 -4.02 7.08 -5.36
N ALA A 461 -3.92 5.78 -5.65
CA ALA A 461 -4.17 4.72 -4.69
C ALA A 461 -3.25 4.83 -3.47
N GLY A 462 -1.97 5.15 -3.66
CA GLY A 462 -1.00 5.35 -2.59
C GLY A 462 -1.34 6.55 -1.70
N VAL A 463 -1.77 7.67 -2.30
CA VAL A 463 -2.24 8.85 -1.55
C VAL A 463 -3.45 8.49 -0.68
N ALA A 464 -4.47 7.86 -1.27
CA ALA A 464 -5.65 7.41 -0.53
C ALA A 464 -5.28 6.40 0.57
N ALA A 465 -4.34 5.48 0.29
CA ALA A 465 -3.86 4.51 1.25
C ALA A 465 -3.14 5.16 2.43
N GLY A 466 -2.22 6.10 2.19
CA GLY A 466 -1.51 6.82 3.25
C GLY A 466 -2.46 7.71 4.06
N LEU A 467 -3.39 8.40 3.39
CA LEU A 467 -4.31 9.34 4.03
C LEU A 467 -5.37 8.65 4.90
N LEU A 468 -5.95 7.56 4.42
CA LEU A 468 -7.16 6.95 5.00
C LEU A 468 -6.90 5.63 5.72
N GLY A 469 -5.65 5.16 5.77
CA GLY A 469 -5.34 3.87 6.40
C GLY A 469 -5.68 2.64 5.56
N ILE A 470 -6.43 2.78 4.47
CA ILE A 470 -6.79 1.65 3.60
C ILE A 470 -5.55 0.97 2.99
N GLY A 471 -5.51 -0.36 2.94
CA GLY A 471 -4.47 -1.09 2.21
C GLY A 471 -4.59 -0.83 0.70
N GLY A 472 -3.49 -0.48 0.02
CA GLY A 472 -3.51 -0.16 -1.42
C GLY A 472 -4.06 -1.28 -2.32
N GLY A 473 -4.14 -2.52 -1.81
CA GLY A 473 -4.75 -3.67 -2.47
C GLY A 473 -6.24 -3.52 -2.80
N MET A 474 -7.01 -2.73 -2.03
CA MET A 474 -8.42 -2.45 -2.34
C MET A 474 -8.59 -1.69 -3.66
N VAL A 475 -7.64 -0.84 -4.00
CA VAL A 475 -7.65 -0.08 -5.25
C VAL A 475 -6.93 -0.86 -6.36
N LYS A 476 -5.76 -1.46 -6.05
CA LYS A 476 -4.96 -2.22 -7.02
C LYS A 476 -5.66 -3.50 -7.50
N GLY A 477 -6.40 -4.19 -6.62
CA GLY A 477 -7.03 -5.48 -6.91
C GLY A 477 -8.03 -5.42 -8.08
N PRO A 478 -9.07 -4.56 -8.04
CA PRO A 478 -10.02 -4.42 -9.14
C PRO A 478 -9.36 -4.07 -10.47
N ILE A 479 -8.31 -3.24 -10.46
CA ILE A 479 -7.56 -2.82 -11.65
C ILE A 479 -6.80 -4.00 -12.26
N MET A 480 -6.14 -4.81 -11.43
CA MET A 480 -5.45 -6.03 -11.89
C MET A 480 -6.44 -7.03 -12.51
N LEU A 481 -7.62 -7.19 -11.91
CA LEU A 481 -8.68 -8.03 -12.47
C LEU A 481 -9.22 -7.48 -13.80
N GLU A 482 -9.34 -6.16 -13.95
CA GLU A 482 -9.70 -5.52 -15.23
C GLU A 482 -8.62 -5.65 -16.30
N ALA A 483 -7.36 -5.65 -15.88
CA ALA A 483 -6.23 -5.91 -16.76
C ALA A 483 -6.18 -7.37 -17.26
N GLY A 484 -6.95 -8.26 -16.62
CA GLY A 484 -7.11 -9.67 -16.99
C GLY A 484 -6.40 -10.65 -16.06
N VAL A 485 -5.76 -10.19 -14.98
CA VAL A 485 -5.03 -11.05 -14.03
C VAL A 485 -5.97 -12.02 -13.32
N LEU A 486 -5.52 -13.26 -13.11
CA LEU A 486 -6.28 -14.26 -12.37
C LEU A 486 -6.47 -13.84 -10.90
N PRO A 487 -7.65 -14.06 -10.27
CA PRO A 487 -7.89 -13.67 -8.88
C PRO A 487 -6.87 -14.20 -7.87
N ALA A 488 -6.44 -15.46 -8.03
CA ALA A 488 -5.44 -16.07 -7.14
C ALA A 488 -4.07 -15.37 -7.22
N VAL A 489 -3.63 -15.02 -8.44
CA VAL A 489 -2.37 -14.29 -8.69
C VAL A 489 -2.50 -12.85 -8.18
N GLN A 490 -3.64 -12.21 -8.45
CA GLN A 490 -3.93 -10.85 -8.01
C GLN A 490 -3.87 -10.72 -6.49
N SER A 491 -4.50 -11.64 -5.75
CA SER A 491 -4.50 -11.65 -4.28
C SER A 491 -3.07 -11.76 -3.72
N ALA A 492 -2.31 -12.78 -4.15
CA ALA A 492 -0.95 -13.00 -3.68
C ALA A 492 -0.01 -11.81 -4.00
N THR A 493 -0.13 -11.27 -5.21
CA THR A 493 0.67 -10.12 -5.67
C THR A 493 0.30 -8.85 -4.91
N ALA A 494 -0.98 -8.63 -4.62
CA ALA A 494 -1.45 -7.50 -3.83
C ALA A 494 -0.95 -7.58 -2.38
N SER A 495 -1.00 -8.74 -1.73
CA SER A 495 -0.47 -8.92 -0.38
C SER A 495 1.02 -8.62 -0.28
N PHE A 496 1.80 -9.03 -1.29
CA PHE A 496 3.23 -8.71 -1.35
C PHE A 496 3.48 -7.21 -1.52
N MET A 497 2.71 -6.51 -2.36
CA MET A 497 2.76 -5.05 -2.46
C MET A 497 2.37 -4.36 -1.15
N ILE A 498 1.34 -4.87 -0.46
CA ILE A 498 0.89 -4.32 0.83
C ILE A 498 2.02 -4.40 1.87
N LEU A 499 2.87 -5.42 1.85
CA LEU A 499 4.01 -5.55 2.76
C LEU A 499 4.95 -4.31 2.72
N PHE A 500 5.28 -3.81 1.53
CA PHE A 500 6.18 -2.66 1.36
C PHE A 500 5.47 -1.33 1.65
N THR A 501 4.25 -1.13 1.14
CA THR A 501 3.46 0.07 1.46
C THR A 501 3.13 0.19 2.95
N ALA A 502 2.69 -0.89 3.60
CA ALA A 502 2.28 -0.87 5.00
C ALA A 502 3.49 -0.70 5.93
N SER A 503 4.63 -1.33 5.65
CA SER A 503 5.87 -1.09 6.40
C SER A 503 6.33 0.36 6.29
N SER A 504 6.38 0.92 5.06
CA SER A 504 6.80 2.31 4.85
C SER A 504 5.88 3.31 5.55
N THR A 505 4.56 3.16 5.42
CA THR A 505 3.58 4.04 6.08
C THR A 505 3.61 3.93 7.60
N THR A 506 3.74 2.71 8.14
CA THR A 506 3.88 2.48 9.58
C THR A 506 5.10 3.22 10.13
N LEU A 507 6.24 3.13 9.45
CA LEU A 507 7.47 3.81 9.88
C LEU A 507 7.34 5.34 9.78
N GLN A 508 6.68 5.85 8.74
CA GLN A 508 6.40 7.29 8.63
C GLN A 508 5.48 7.80 9.75
N PHE A 509 4.45 7.03 10.11
CA PHE A 509 3.59 7.37 11.24
C PHE A 509 4.31 7.28 12.59
N ALA A 510 5.25 6.34 12.74
CA ALA A 510 6.10 6.23 13.92
C ALA A 510 7.02 7.45 14.07
N ILE A 511 7.68 7.87 12.97
CA ILE A 511 8.53 9.08 12.96
C ILE A 511 7.72 10.34 13.27
N ASN A 512 6.46 10.39 12.84
CA ASN A 512 5.56 11.49 13.15
C ASN A 512 5.00 11.46 14.59
N GLY A 513 5.21 10.38 15.36
CA GLY A 513 4.69 10.25 16.73
C GLY A 513 3.16 10.09 16.79
N GLN A 514 2.55 9.45 15.79
CA GLN A 514 1.08 9.31 15.72
C GLN A 514 0.54 8.02 16.35
N PHE A 515 1.41 7.14 16.84
CA PHE A 515 0.98 6.00 17.63
C PHE A 515 0.61 6.44 19.05
N PRO A 516 -0.55 6.00 19.56
CA PRO A 516 -0.97 6.28 20.93
C PRO A 516 -0.19 5.49 21.97
#